data_AF-I7KA61-F1
#
_entry.id   AF-I7KA61-F1
#
_cell.length_a   1.000
_cell.length_b   1.000
_cell.length_c   1.000
_cell.angle_alpha   90.00
_cell.angle_beta   90.00
_cell.angle_gamma   90.00
#
_symmetry.space_group_name_H-M   'P 1'
#
loop_
_entity.id
_entity.type
_entity.pdbx_description
1 polymer ?
#
loop_
_entity_poly.entity_id
_entity_poly.type
_entity_poly.pdbx_seq_one_letter_code
_entity_poly.pdbx_strand_id
1 'polypeptide(L)'
;MNIVKERVSYLKGLADGLGINEDTKEGRLLIAIIDVLDEIAEEIERIYDEQSDLEDYVDAIDEDLTRLEDEIYDEDDEDDGFVEVECPHCHEKIYLDEDVFEDEDEDEIICPNCSEPIFIKDECNCDDENCNC
;
A
#
# COMPACT_ATOMS: atom_id res chain seq x y z
N MET A 1 -20.98 2.89 -21.02
CA MET A 1 -22.45 2.72 -21.19
C MET A 1 -23.01 2.19 -19.89
N ASN A 2 -23.69 3.05 -19.12
CA ASN A 2 -24.10 2.75 -17.77
C ASN A 2 -25.44 2.00 -17.78
N ILE A 3 -25.40 0.69 -17.50
CA ILE A 3 -26.56 -0.23 -17.56
C ILE A 3 -27.73 0.29 -16.71
N VAL A 4 -27.44 1.02 -15.63
CA VAL A 4 -28.47 1.55 -14.72
C VAL A 4 -29.30 2.63 -15.41
N LYS A 5 -28.66 3.60 -16.09
CA LYS A 5 -29.33 4.72 -16.78
C LYS A 5 -30.23 4.24 -17.93
N GLU A 6 -29.78 3.24 -18.67
CA GLU A 6 -30.58 2.58 -19.71
C GLU A 6 -31.82 1.90 -19.12
N ARG A 7 -31.67 1.21 -17.99
CA ARG A 7 -32.79 0.55 -17.30
C ARG A 7 -33.79 1.55 -16.74
N VAL A 8 -33.34 2.68 -16.20
CA VAL A 8 -34.25 3.75 -15.73
C VAL A 8 -34.99 4.38 -16.92
N SER A 9 -34.30 4.63 -18.03
CA SER A 9 -34.91 5.11 -19.27
C SER A 9 -35.98 4.15 -19.81
N TYR A 10 -35.71 2.84 -19.74
CA TYR A 10 -36.72 1.82 -20.07
C TYR A 10 -37.92 1.86 -19.12
N LEU A 11 -37.71 2.02 -17.81
CA LEU A 11 -38.80 2.14 -16.83
C LEU A 11 -39.67 3.38 -17.08
N LYS A 12 -39.06 4.53 -17.42
CA LYS A 12 -39.79 5.74 -17.84
C LYS A 12 -40.69 5.45 -19.04
N GLY A 13 -40.14 4.87 -20.10
CA GLY A 13 -40.92 4.51 -21.29
C GLY A 13 -42.01 3.46 -21.03
N LEU A 14 -41.76 2.50 -20.13
CA LEU A 14 -42.75 1.52 -19.72
C LEU A 14 -43.89 2.17 -18.92
N ALA A 15 -43.58 3.11 -18.03
CA ALA A 15 -44.58 3.86 -17.28
C ALA A 15 -45.51 4.65 -18.21
N ASP A 16 -44.93 5.34 -19.20
CA ASP A 16 -45.67 6.05 -20.25
C ASP A 16 -46.56 5.09 -21.06
N GLY A 17 -46.01 3.94 -21.49
CA GLY A 17 -46.73 2.94 -22.28
C GLY A 17 -47.90 2.27 -21.54
N LEU A 18 -47.82 2.19 -20.22
CA LEU A 18 -48.90 1.69 -19.35
C LEU A 18 -49.93 2.77 -19.00
N GLY A 19 -49.71 4.02 -19.40
CA GLY A 19 -50.55 5.15 -19.03
C GLY A 19 -50.46 5.49 -17.53
N ILE A 20 -49.35 5.17 -16.88
CA ILE A 20 -49.09 5.60 -15.51
C ILE A 20 -48.86 7.11 -15.54
N ASN A 21 -49.65 7.84 -14.75
CA ASN A 21 -49.60 9.29 -14.71
C ASN A 21 -49.87 9.79 -13.28
N GLU A 22 -49.82 11.11 -13.11
CA GLU A 22 -50.00 11.74 -11.79
C GLU A 22 -51.47 11.84 -11.31
N ASP A 23 -52.43 11.33 -12.09
CA ASP A 23 -53.85 11.43 -11.74
C ASP A 23 -54.22 10.55 -10.53
N THR A 24 -53.45 9.48 -10.30
CA THR A 24 -53.64 8.54 -9.18
C THR A 24 -52.60 8.77 -8.08
N LYS A 25 -52.87 8.26 -6.87
CA LYS A 25 -51.88 8.35 -5.78
C LYS A 25 -50.70 7.41 -6.04
N GLU A 26 -51.01 6.23 -6.57
CA GLU A 26 -50.06 5.19 -6.93
C GLU A 26 -49.18 5.63 -8.10
N GLY A 27 -49.76 6.26 -9.14
CA GLY A 27 -49.00 6.76 -10.28
C GLY A 27 -48.03 7.88 -9.91
N ARG A 28 -48.44 8.83 -9.05
CA ARG A 28 -47.52 9.83 -8.47
C ARG A 28 -46.35 9.21 -7.73
N LEU A 29 -46.61 8.18 -6.92
CA LEU A 29 -45.55 7.49 -6.18
C LEU A 29 -44.60 6.77 -7.13
N LEU A 30 -45.11 6.09 -8.16
CA LEU A 30 -44.29 5.36 -9.13
C LEU A 30 -43.41 6.30 -9.96
N ILE A 31 -43.95 7.43 -10.41
CA ILE A 31 -43.16 8.45 -11.14
C ILE A 31 -42.05 8.99 -10.23
N ALA A 32 -42.38 9.37 -9.00
CA ALA A 32 -41.37 9.86 -8.05
C ALA A 32 -40.27 8.82 -7.75
N ILE A 33 -40.61 7.53 -7.68
CA ILE A 33 -39.60 6.46 -7.54
C ILE A 33 -38.69 6.40 -8.76
N ILE A 34 -39.26 6.49 -9.97
CA ILE A 34 -38.49 6.45 -11.21
C ILE A 34 -37.55 7.66 -11.30
N ASP A 35 -37.99 8.84 -10.85
CA ASP A 35 -37.16 10.05 -10.82
C ASP A 35 -35.98 9.90 -9.85
N VAL A 36 -36.22 9.39 -8.63
CA VAL A 36 -35.15 9.10 -7.67
C VAL A 36 -34.16 8.07 -8.23
N LEU A 37 -34.64 7.06 -8.97
CA LEU A 37 -33.77 6.09 -9.62
C LEU A 37 -32.91 6.72 -10.73
N ASP A 38 -33.43 7.75 -11.41
CA ASP A 38 -32.70 8.50 -12.43
C ASP A 38 -31.58 9.32 -11.81
N GLU A 39 -31.87 10.03 -10.72
CA GLU A 39 -30.87 10.75 -9.93
C GLU A 39 -29.77 9.80 -9.43
N ILE A 40 -30.15 8.63 -8.91
CA ILE A 40 -29.19 7.60 -8.49
C ILE A 40 -28.34 7.12 -9.67
N ALA A 41 -28.93 6.95 -10.86
CA ALA A 41 -28.18 6.53 -12.05
C ALA A 41 -27.14 7.59 -12.46
N GLU A 42 -27.46 8.88 -12.32
CA GLU A 42 -26.54 10.00 -12.59
C GLU A 42 -25.43 10.12 -11.55
N GLU A 43 -25.73 9.91 -10.26
CA GLU A 43 -24.70 9.89 -9.20
C GLU A 43 -23.76 8.69 -9.40
N ILE A 44 -24.28 7.52 -9.78
CA ILE A 44 -23.44 6.35 -10.09
C ILE A 44 -22.50 6.64 -11.26
N GLU A 45 -22.98 7.31 -12.32
CA GLU A 45 -22.15 7.70 -13.46
C GLU A 45 -21.01 8.62 -13.03
N ARG A 46 -21.30 9.63 -12.20
CA ARG A 46 -20.27 10.51 -11.63
C ARG A 46 -19.23 9.77 -10.79
N ILE A 47 -19.67 8.84 -9.94
CA ILE A 47 -18.76 8.04 -9.11
C ILE A 47 -17.81 7.21 -9.99
N TYR A 48 -18.29 6.63 -11.08
CA TYR A 48 -17.43 5.88 -11.99
C TYR A 48 -16.38 6.77 -12.67
N ASP A 49 -16.76 7.97 -13.10
CA ASP A 49 -15.83 8.92 -13.70
C ASP A 49 -14.76 9.35 -12.68
N GLU A 50 -15.17 9.72 -11.46
CA GLU A 50 -14.25 10.08 -10.38
C GLU A 50 -13.32 8.91 -9.97
N GLN A 51 -13.83 7.68 -10.00
CA GLN A 51 -13.02 6.49 -9.72
C GLN A 51 -11.98 6.25 -10.82
N SER A 52 -12.37 6.44 -12.08
CA SER A 52 -11.43 6.32 -13.21
C SER A 52 -10.30 7.33 -13.09
N ASP A 53 -10.61 8.58 -12.73
CA ASP A 53 -9.59 9.61 -12.50
C ASP A 53 -8.65 9.21 -11.35
N LEU A 54 -9.18 8.61 -10.28
CA LEU A 54 -8.37 8.11 -9.16
C LEU A 54 -7.45 6.94 -9.56
N GLU A 55 -7.91 6.05 -10.43
CA GLU A 55 -7.08 4.96 -10.98
C GLU A 55 -5.88 5.54 -11.73
N ASP A 56 -6.10 6.54 -12.60
CA ASP A 56 -5.02 7.24 -13.31
C ASP A 56 -4.01 7.90 -12.35
N TYR A 57 -4.48 8.51 -11.25
CA TYR A 57 -3.58 9.08 -10.23
C TYR A 57 -2.77 8.02 -9.49
N VAL A 58 -3.38 6.87 -9.18
CA VAL A 58 -2.69 5.77 -8.50
C VAL A 58 -1.63 5.17 -9.42
N ASP A 59 -1.94 4.96 -10.70
CA ASP A 59 -1.00 4.48 -11.70
C ASP A 59 0.19 5.45 -11.87
N ALA A 60 -0.07 6.76 -11.84
CA ALA A 60 1.00 7.75 -11.88
C ALA A 60 1.91 7.69 -10.64
N ILE A 61 1.33 7.47 -9.45
CA ILE A 61 2.12 7.29 -8.22
C ILE A 61 2.96 6.02 -8.29
N ASP A 62 2.40 4.91 -8.78
CA ASP A 62 3.11 3.63 -8.95
C ASP A 62 4.30 3.78 -9.90
N GLU A 63 4.11 4.48 -11.03
CA GLU A 63 5.19 4.77 -11.97
C GLU A 63 6.30 5.64 -11.34
N ASP A 64 5.92 6.69 -10.59
CA ASP A 64 6.88 7.55 -9.90
C ASP A 64 7.65 6.80 -8.81
N LEU A 65 6.98 5.91 -8.07
CA LEU A 65 7.64 5.06 -7.07
C LEU A 65 8.60 4.06 -7.72
N THR A 66 8.20 3.43 -8.83
CA THR A 66 9.08 2.53 -9.59
C THR A 66 10.35 3.25 -10.04
N ARG A 67 10.23 4.49 -10.54
CA ARG A 67 11.41 5.30 -10.92
C ARG A 67 12.30 5.62 -9.73
N LEU A 68 11.71 5.93 -8.57
CA LEU A 68 12.48 6.17 -7.34
C LEU A 68 13.16 4.88 -6.87
N GLU A 69 12.49 3.74 -7.00
CA GLU A 69 13.06 2.45 -6.67
C GLU A 69 14.26 2.15 -7.58
N ASP A 70 14.13 2.33 -8.89
CA ASP A 70 15.26 2.23 -9.81
C ASP A 70 16.38 3.22 -9.41
N GLU A 71 16.08 4.50 -9.19
CA GLU A 71 17.12 5.49 -8.82
C GLU A 71 17.84 5.22 -7.49
N ILE A 72 17.19 4.58 -6.53
CA ILE A 72 17.73 4.32 -5.18
C ILE A 72 18.31 2.90 -5.07
N TYR A 73 17.78 1.94 -5.82
CA TYR A 73 18.08 0.51 -5.70
C TYR A 73 18.70 -0.13 -6.97
N ASP A 74 18.87 0.56 -8.12
CA ASP A 74 19.55 0.01 -9.34
C ASP A 74 21.09 0.12 -9.34
N GLU A 75 21.74 0.53 -8.24
CA GLU A 75 23.19 0.30 -8.11
C GLU A 75 23.42 -1.00 -7.33
N ASP A 76 23.79 -2.06 -8.08
CA ASP A 76 24.29 -3.36 -7.65
C ASP A 76 25.11 -3.33 -6.34
N ASP A 77 24.46 -3.32 -5.19
CA ASP A 77 25.05 -3.75 -3.93
C ASP A 77 24.00 -4.60 -3.19
N GLU A 78 24.15 -5.93 -3.28
CA GLU A 78 23.70 -6.87 -2.23
C GLU A 78 24.49 -6.64 -0.93
N ASP A 79 24.69 -5.38 -0.59
CA ASP A 79 25.40 -4.88 0.56
C ASP A 79 24.77 -3.52 0.85
N ASP A 80 23.58 -3.53 1.46
CA ASP A 80 22.88 -2.32 1.91
C ASP A 80 23.69 -1.59 3.02
N GLY A 81 25.01 -1.71 3.07
CA GLY A 81 25.84 -1.32 4.20
C GLY A 81 25.26 -1.84 5.51
N PHE A 82 24.54 -2.96 5.52
CA PHE A 82 23.88 -3.49 6.71
C PHE A 82 24.26 -4.95 6.95
N VAL A 83 24.93 -5.21 8.07
CA VAL A 83 25.27 -6.55 8.54
C VAL A 83 24.13 -7.11 9.40
N GLU A 84 23.60 -8.29 9.01
CA GLU A 84 22.67 -9.04 9.85
C GLU A 84 23.43 -9.77 10.97
N VAL A 85 23.15 -9.41 12.23
CA VAL A 85 23.73 -10.03 13.42
C VAL A 85 22.63 -10.61 14.31
N GLU A 86 22.83 -11.84 14.80
CA GLU A 86 21.95 -12.41 15.82
C GLU A 86 22.42 -11.99 17.21
N CYS A 87 21.55 -11.33 17.99
CA CYS A 87 21.90 -10.95 19.36
C CYS A 87 22.14 -12.20 20.24
N PRO A 88 23.30 -12.35 20.90
CA PRO A 88 23.60 -13.52 21.72
C PRO A 88 22.75 -13.62 23.01
N HIS A 89 22.06 -12.55 23.37
CA HIS A 89 21.27 -12.45 24.61
C HIS A 89 19.79 -12.74 24.39
N CYS A 90 19.21 -12.26 23.29
CA CYS A 90 17.78 -12.44 22.99
C CYS A 90 17.48 -13.21 21.70
N HIS A 91 18.50 -13.60 20.93
CA HIS A 91 18.38 -14.33 19.65
C HIS A 91 17.52 -13.61 18.60
N GLU A 92 17.41 -12.29 18.72
CA GLU A 92 16.72 -11.46 17.73
C GLU A 92 17.72 -11.10 16.64
N LYS A 93 17.27 -11.18 15.39
CA LYS A 93 18.04 -10.74 14.23
C LYS A 93 17.98 -9.22 14.15
N ILE A 94 19.14 -8.57 14.21
CA ILE A 94 19.28 -7.13 14.11
C ILE A 94 20.11 -6.79 12.87
N TYR A 95 19.81 -5.63 12.27
CA TYR A 95 20.52 -5.10 11.11
C TYR A 95 21.33 -3.89 11.58
N LEU A 96 22.64 -3.92 11.36
CA LEU A 96 23.59 -2.91 11.82
C LEU A 96 24.33 -2.31 10.63
N ASP A 97 24.53 -1.00 10.62
CA ASP A 97 25.24 -0.30 9.54
C ASP A 97 26.73 -0.73 9.50
N GLU A 98 27.32 -0.93 8.33
CA GLU A 98 28.71 -1.35 8.14
C GLU A 98 29.70 -0.31 8.68
N ASP A 99 29.32 0.97 8.61
CA ASP A 99 30.06 2.08 9.20
C ASP A 99 30.27 1.93 10.72
N VAL A 100 29.40 1.17 11.42
CA VAL A 100 29.54 0.90 12.86
C VAL A 100 30.76 0.02 13.15
N PHE A 101 31.30 -0.68 12.16
CA PHE A 101 32.47 -1.54 12.31
C PHE A 101 33.79 -0.87 11.89
N GLU A 102 33.74 0.32 11.29
CA GLU A 102 34.94 1.05 10.84
C GLU A 102 35.57 1.95 11.92
N ASP A 103 34.81 2.29 12.97
CA ASP A 103 35.27 3.14 14.07
C ASP A 103 36.04 2.30 15.13
N GLU A 104 37.36 2.12 14.95
CA GLU A 104 38.29 1.36 15.83
C GLU A 104 38.28 1.74 17.34
N ASP A 105 37.53 2.76 17.77
CA ASP A 105 37.62 3.37 19.09
C ASP A 105 36.36 3.30 19.98
N GLU A 106 35.19 2.75 19.58
CA GLU A 106 34.01 2.77 20.48
C GLU A 106 32.85 1.76 20.27
N ASP A 107 33.10 0.46 20.10
CA ASP A 107 31.99 -0.50 19.81
C ASP A 107 31.36 -1.20 21.03
N GLU A 108 30.57 -0.47 21.82
CA GLU A 108 29.48 -1.10 22.61
C GLU A 108 28.16 -0.99 21.83
N ILE A 109 27.94 -1.91 20.89
CA ILE A 109 26.68 -1.98 20.13
C ILE A 109 25.56 -2.45 21.05
N ILE A 110 24.62 -1.58 21.40
CA ILE A 110 23.51 -1.93 22.29
C ILE A 110 22.38 -2.56 21.48
N CYS A 111 21.96 -3.77 21.85
CA CYS A 111 20.80 -4.41 21.22
C CYS A 111 19.51 -3.59 21.45
N PRO A 112 18.75 -3.21 20.41
CA PRO A 112 17.49 -2.47 20.57
C PRO A 112 16.38 -3.30 21.26
N ASN A 113 16.49 -4.63 21.25
CA ASN A 113 15.47 -5.51 21.82
C ASN A 113 15.68 -5.80 23.32
N CYS A 114 16.90 -6.15 23.73
CA CYS A 114 17.19 -6.49 25.13
C CYS A 114 17.98 -5.42 25.89
N SER A 115 18.47 -4.37 25.20
CA SER A 115 19.32 -3.32 25.78
C SER A 115 20.62 -3.83 26.42
N GLU A 116 21.04 -5.05 26.07
CA GLU A 116 22.35 -5.60 26.47
C GLU A 116 23.38 -5.32 25.35
N PRO A 117 24.66 -5.07 25.71
CA PRO A 117 25.71 -4.82 24.73
C PRO A 117 26.06 -6.10 23.96
N ILE A 118 26.25 -5.96 22.65
CA ILE A 118 26.66 -6.99 21.72
C ILE A 118 28.15 -6.82 21.48
N PHE A 119 28.94 -7.85 21.80
CA PHE A 119 30.38 -7.85 21.54
C PHE A 119 30.66 -8.72 20.31
N ILE A 120 31.06 -8.08 19.21
CA ILE A 120 31.50 -8.76 18.00
C ILE A 120 33.04 -8.79 18.12
N LYS A 121 33.60 -9.96 18.40
CA LYS A 121 35.06 -10.13 18.46
C LYS A 121 35.57 -10.35 17.05
N ASP A 122 36.44 -9.46 16.59
CA ASP A 122 37.34 -9.74 15.47
C ASP A 122 38.03 -11.09 15.66
N GLU A 123 38.17 -11.82 14.56
CA GLU A 123 38.76 -13.14 14.52
C GLU A 123 40.03 -13.22 15.37
N CYS A 124 40.03 -14.16 16.31
CA CYS A 124 41.20 -14.59 17.06
C CYS A 124 42.38 -14.85 16.11
N ASN A 125 43.27 -13.87 15.95
CA ASN A 125 44.52 -14.03 15.24
C ASN A 125 45.53 -14.77 16.15
N CYS A 126 45.30 -16.07 16.32
CA CYS A 126 46.08 -16.92 17.22
C CYS A 126 47.23 -17.61 16.47
N ASP A 127 48.36 -16.89 16.34
CA ASP A 127 49.65 -17.42 15.85
C ASP A 127 50.40 -18.27 16.90
N ASP A 128 49.72 -18.88 17.87
CA ASP A 128 50.35 -19.68 18.93
C ASP A 128 49.56 -20.96 19.29
N GLU A 129 50.27 -22.09 19.36
CA GLU A 129 49.78 -23.48 19.48
C GLU A 129 49.05 -23.84 20.79
N ASN A 130 48.43 -22.91 21.52
CA ASN A 130 47.69 -23.30 22.73
C ASN A 130 46.61 -22.33 23.20
N CYS A 131 45.63 -22.00 22.35
CA CYS A 131 44.44 -21.28 22.77
C CYS A 131 43.22 -22.22 22.78
N ASN A 132 42.72 -22.54 23.98
CA ASN A 132 41.41 -23.15 24.17
C ASN A 132 40.39 -22.00 24.17
N CYS A 133 39.69 -21.85 23.06
CA CYS A 133 38.52 -20.98 22.96
C CYS A 133 37.31 -21.63 23.64
#